data_AF-A0A2E9AJS2-F1
#
_entry.id   AF-A0A2E9AJS2-F1
#
_cell.length_a   1.000
_cell.length_b   1.000
_cell.length_c   1.000
_cell.angle_alpha   90.00
_cell.angle_beta   90.00
_cell.angle_gamma   90.00
#
_symmetry.space_group_name_H-M   'P 1'
#
loop_
_entity.id
_entity.type
_entity.pdbx_description
1 polymer ?
#
loop_
_entity_poly.entity_id
_entity_poly.type
_entity_poly.pdbx_seq_one_letter_code
_entity_poly.pdbx_strand_id
1 'polypeptide(L)'
;MRNQLLIAAGLTGVMAAANAATPIEMSDWDSNGDGHISHSEWNESCPASNIYSNWDTDNDGLIDDDEYSTGLFRHWDENDNGVLEESEWSKANENWFNEYSVEFSAWDSDGDGFLEYREFDAGLGKTSYYADWDANNTLFIEKSEFCESLFNQADADDDDQINVGEFDTDVVTWYIY
;
A
#
# COMPACT_ATOMS: atom_id res chain seq x y z
N MET A 1 -54.60 -25.29 -26.91
CA MET A 1 -53.44 -24.41 -27.10
C MET A 1 -52.85 -24.21 -25.71
N ARG A 2 -51.86 -24.97 -25.22
CA ARG A 2 -50.48 -25.23 -25.71
C ARG A 2 -49.64 -23.94 -25.67
N ASN A 3 -48.94 -23.73 -24.55
CA ASN A 3 -47.58 -23.16 -24.40
C ASN A 3 -47.28 -22.92 -22.92
N GLN A 4 -46.10 -23.13 -22.35
CA GLN A 4 -44.95 -24.02 -22.57
C GLN A 4 -44.19 -23.98 -21.22
N LEU A 5 -43.56 -25.10 -20.83
CA LEU A 5 -42.67 -25.21 -19.67
C LEU A 5 -41.53 -24.18 -19.76
N LEU A 6 -40.99 -23.77 -18.60
CA LEU A 6 -39.54 -23.87 -18.31
C LEU A 6 -39.35 -24.04 -16.79
N ILE A 7 -38.79 -25.19 -16.43
CA ILE A 7 -38.35 -25.54 -15.07
C ILE A 7 -37.09 -24.73 -14.80
N ALA A 8 -37.14 -23.77 -13.87
CA ALA A 8 -35.96 -23.11 -13.35
C ALA A 8 -35.27 -24.10 -12.39
N ALA A 9 -34.25 -24.81 -12.89
CA ALA A 9 -33.31 -25.55 -12.06
C ALA A 9 -32.49 -24.54 -11.25
N GLY A 10 -32.49 -24.73 -9.94
CA GLY A 10 -31.75 -23.89 -9.01
C GLY A 10 -30.25 -24.02 -9.19
N LEU A 11 -29.59 -22.88 -9.08
CA LEU A 11 -28.23 -22.74 -8.59
C LEU A 11 -28.27 -21.49 -7.70
N THR A 12 -28.60 -21.68 -6.41
CA THR A 12 -28.31 -20.67 -5.40
C THR A 12 -26.81 -20.72 -5.16
N GLY A 13 -26.04 -20.06 -6.03
CA GLY A 13 -24.70 -19.62 -5.69
C GLY A 13 -24.87 -18.49 -4.68
N VAL A 14 -24.70 -18.79 -3.39
CA VAL A 14 -24.40 -17.75 -2.41
C VAL A 14 -23.00 -17.28 -2.77
N MET A 15 -22.88 -16.28 -3.63
CA MET A 15 -21.66 -15.50 -3.67
C MET A 15 -21.62 -14.81 -2.31
N ALA A 16 -20.69 -15.26 -1.46
CA ALA A 16 -20.23 -14.43 -0.37
C ALA A 16 -19.80 -13.11 -1.03
N ALA A 17 -20.56 -12.05 -0.80
CA ALA A 17 -20.06 -10.72 -1.05
C ALA A 17 -18.82 -10.59 -0.16
N ALA A 18 -17.64 -10.70 -0.76
CA ALA A 18 -16.44 -10.17 -0.15
C ALA A 18 -16.80 -8.73 0.23
N ASN A 19 -16.76 -8.45 1.52
CA ASN A 19 -17.03 -7.14 2.06
C ASN A 19 -15.80 -6.30 1.69
N ALA A 20 -15.70 -5.87 0.43
CA ALA A 20 -14.67 -4.94 0.01
C ALA A 20 -14.77 -3.74 0.96
N ALA A 21 -13.70 -3.47 1.69
CA ALA A 21 -13.62 -2.27 2.51
C ALA A 21 -13.96 -1.09 1.59
N THR A 22 -14.85 -0.22 2.05
CA THR A 22 -15.12 1.01 1.30
C THR A 22 -13.82 1.80 1.20
N PRO A 23 -13.48 2.30 0.02
CA PRO A 23 -12.42 3.28 -0.14
C PRO A 23 -12.47 4.35 0.96
N ILE A 24 -11.35 4.65 1.60
CA ILE A 24 -11.24 5.85 2.44
C ILE A 24 -11.38 7.03 1.48
N GLU A 25 -12.36 7.87 1.72
CA GLU A 25 -12.58 9.09 0.94
C GLU A 25 -11.96 10.27 1.69
N MET A 26 -11.45 11.28 0.97
CA MET A 26 -10.89 12.49 1.59
C MET A 26 -11.84 13.13 2.61
N SER A 27 -13.15 13.12 2.32
CA SER A 27 -14.19 13.65 3.20
C SER A 27 -14.32 12.92 4.54
N ASP A 28 -13.79 11.71 4.67
CA ASP A 28 -13.76 11.01 5.94
C ASP A 28 -12.74 11.63 6.89
N TRP A 29 -11.71 12.31 6.35
CA TRP A 29 -10.57 12.85 7.09
C TRP A 29 -10.58 14.40 7.11
N ASP A 30 -11.18 15.07 6.11
CA ASP A 30 -11.47 16.50 6.10
C ASP A 30 -12.62 16.85 7.07
N SER A 31 -12.27 16.95 8.36
CA SER A 31 -13.23 17.15 9.44
C SER A 31 -13.88 18.55 9.41
N ASN A 32 -13.14 19.54 8.93
CA ASN A 32 -13.59 20.92 8.93
C ASN A 32 -14.31 21.33 7.62
N GLY A 33 -14.15 20.54 6.55
CA GLY A 33 -14.83 20.68 5.27
C GLY A 33 -14.28 21.78 4.38
N ASP A 34 -13.00 22.15 4.53
CA ASP A 34 -12.35 23.19 3.74
C ASP A 34 -11.72 22.66 2.44
N GLY A 35 -11.80 21.35 2.20
CA GLY A 35 -11.27 20.71 1.01
C GLY A 35 -9.77 20.41 1.11
N HIS A 36 -9.21 20.44 2.32
CA HIS A 36 -7.85 20.06 2.64
C HIS A 36 -7.84 19.16 3.87
N ILE A 37 -6.95 18.16 3.92
CA ILE A 37 -6.66 17.43 5.16
C ILE A 37 -5.43 18.10 5.75
N SER A 38 -5.62 18.82 6.85
CA SER A 38 -4.50 19.37 7.61
C SER A 38 -3.70 18.27 8.31
N HIS A 39 -2.45 18.55 8.64
CA HIS A 39 -1.63 17.65 9.45
C HIS A 39 -2.29 17.24 10.79
N SER A 40 -3.14 18.10 11.37
CA SER A 40 -3.91 17.76 12.58
C SER A 40 -5.02 16.74 12.29
N GLU A 41 -5.77 16.93 11.21
CA GLU A 41 -6.82 16.00 10.79
C GLU A 41 -6.24 14.63 10.40
N TRP A 42 -5.07 14.63 9.75
CA TRP A 42 -4.32 13.43 9.44
C TRP A 42 -3.90 12.66 10.70
N ASN A 43 -3.29 13.35 11.68
CA ASN A 43 -2.84 12.74 12.93
C ASN A 43 -3.98 12.16 13.77
N GLU A 44 -5.20 12.67 13.62
CA GLU A 44 -6.39 12.09 14.23
C GLU A 44 -6.91 10.88 13.45
N SER A 45 -6.86 10.92 12.13
CA SER A 45 -7.53 9.97 11.24
C SER A 45 -6.68 8.74 10.90
N CYS A 46 -5.40 8.93 10.54
CA CYS A 46 -4.51 7.84 10.12
C CYS A 46 -4.35 6.77 11.22
N PRO A 47 -4.05 7.10 12.50
CA PRO A 47 -3.89 6.08 13.53
C PRO A 47 -5.19 5.33 13.87
N ALA A 48 -6.35 5.96 13.64
CA ALA A 48 -7.68 5.41 13.86
C ALA A 48 -8.21 4.58 12.68
N SER A 49 -7.57 4.70 11.51
CA SER A 49 -7.86 3.89 10.33
C SER A 49 -7.30 2.46 10.47
N ASN A 50 -7.66 1.60 9.51
CA ASN A 50 -7.11 0.24 9.42
C ASN A 50 -5.87 0.14 8.53
N ILE A 51 -5.36 1.25 8.01
CA ILE A 51 -4.23 1.28 7.06
C ILE A 51 -3.03 0.54 7.68
N TYR A 52 -2.65 0.93 8.89
CA TYR A 52 -1.54 0.31 9.63
C TYR A 52 -1.71 -1.21 9.80
N SER A 53 -2.94 -1.67 10.08
CA SER A 53 -3.23 -3.09 10.30
C SER A 53 -3.14 -3.93 9.04
N ASN A 54 -3.09 -3.33 7.85
CA ASN A 54 -2.81 -4.08 6.61
C ASN A 54 -1.32 -4.45 6.50
N TRP A 55 -0.46 -3.74 7.23
CA TRP A 55 0.99 -3.92 7.24
C TRP A 55 1.45 -4.70 8.48
N ASP A 56 0.85 -4.45 9.65
CA ASP A 56 1.03 -5.22 10.89
C ASP A 56 0.23 -6.54 10.81
N THR A 57 0.82 -7.55 10.17
CA THR A 57 0.18 -8.82 9.83
C THR A 57 0.04 -9.74 11.03
N ASP A 58 0.97 -9.68 11.98
CA ASP A 58 0.96 -10.50 13.19
C ASP A 58 0.17 -9.87 14.35
N ASN A 59 -0.23 -8.59 14.20
CA ASN A 59 -1.03 -7.79 15.12
C ASN A 59 -0.36 -7.55 16.48
N ASP A 60 0.98 -7.47 16.52
CA ASP A 60 1.71 -7.11 17.73
C ASP A 60 1.78 -5.59 17.97
N GLY A 61 1.33 -4.79 17.00
CA GLY A 61 1.27 -3.34 17.06
C GLY A 61 2.52 -2.65 16.52
N LEU A 62 3.46 -3.39 15.92
CA LEU A 62 4.70 -2.93 15.32
C LEU A 62 4.75 -3.47 13.88
N ILE A 63 5.43 -2.77 12.97
CA ILE A 63 5.75 -3.32 11.66
C ILE A 63 7.25 -3.62 11.64
N ASP A 64 7.59 -4.90 11.53
CA ASP A 64 8.99 -5.32 11.38
C ASP A 64 9.45 -5.29 9.90
N ASP A 65 10.74 -5.59 9.68
CA ASP A 65 11.36 -5.58 8.35
C ASP A 65 10.75 -6.65 7.42
N ASP A 66 10.36 -7.81 7.95
CA ASP A 66 9.77 -8.89 7.16
C ASP A 66 8.35 -8.48 6.70
N GLU A 67 7.57 -7.87 7.59
CA GLU A 67 6.22 -7.36 7.32
C GLU A 67 6.24 -6.21 6.32
N TYR A 68 7.15 -5.25 6.49
CA TYR A 68 7.33 -4.15 5.55
C TYR A 68 7.73 -4.66 4.16
N SER A 69 8.74 -5.53 4.09
CA SER A 69 9.22 -6.12 2.83
C SER A 69 8.15 -6.96 2.13
N THR A 70 7.38 -7.74 2.90
CA THR A 70 6.26 -8.52 2.36
C THR A 70 5.14 -7.62 1.86
N GLY A 71 4.82 -6.56 2.61
CA GLY A 71 3.80 -5.57 2.24
C GLY A 71 4.13 -4.86 0.93
N LEU A 72 5.39 -4.46 0.74
CA LEU A 72 5.89 -3.87 -0.50
C LEU A 72 5.79 -4.84 -1.66
N PHE A 73 6.35 -6.05 -1.50
CA PHE A 73 6.37 -7.05 -2.55
C PHE A 73 4.97 -7.40 -3.04
N ARG A 74 4.05 -7.66 -2.10
CA ARG A 74 2.65 -7.99 -2.39
C ARG A 74 1.95 -6.92 -3.22
N HIS A 75 2.25 -5.66 -2.95
CA HIS A 75 1.61 -4.59 -3.68
C HIS A 75 2.31 -4.27 -5.02
N TRP A 76 3.62 -4.51 -5.16
CA TRP A 76 4.31 -4.40 -6.46
C TRP A 76 3.89 -5.49 -7.43
N ASP A 77 3.55 -6.68 -6.92
CA ASP A 77 3.03 -7.81 -7.68
C ASP A 77 1.57 -7.58 -8.08
N GLU A 78 1.32 -6.64 -9.00
CA GLU A 78 -0.03 -6.22 -9.42
C GLU A 78 -0.88 -7.36 -9.97
N ASN A 79 -0.21 -8.39 -10.50
CA ASN A 79 -0.86 -9.54 -11.11
C ASN A 79 -0.94 -10.78 -10.21
N ASP A 80 -0.46 -10.68 -8.97
CA ASP A 80 -0.45 -11.73 -7.94
C ASP A 80 0.18 -13.06 -8.42
N ASN A 81 1.23 -13.01 -9.26
CA ASN A 81 1.88 -14.23 -9.75
C ASN A 81 3.02 -14.74 -8.87
N GLY A 82 3.38 -13.99 -7.82
CA GLY A 82 4.42 -14.30 -6.85
C GLY A 82 5.83 -13.90 -7.26
N VAL A 83 5.98 -13.10 -8.32
CA VAL A 83 7.25 -12.52 -8.78
C VAL A 83 7.02 -11.10 -9.29
N LEU A 84 8.04 -10.24 -9.24
CA LEU A 84 7.96 -8.93 -9.88
C LEU A 84 8.59 -8.97 -11.26
N GLU A 85 7.83 -8.54 -12.23
CA GLU A 85 8.30 -8.33 -13.60
C GLU A 85 8.95 -6.95 -13.73
N GLU A 86 9.81 -6.75 -14.73
CA GLU A 86 10.47 -5.46 -14.97
C GLU A 86 9.47 -4.30 -15.12
N SER A 87 8.28 -4.55 -15.66
CA SER A 87 7.20 -3.56 -15.76
C SER A 87 6.60 -3.17 -14.41
N GLU A 88 6.39 -4.15 -13.52
CA GLU A 88 5.88 -3.92 -12.17
C GLU A 88 6.92 -3.16 -11.34
N TRP A 89 8.18 -3.60 -11.40
CA TRP A 89 9.31 -2.90 -10.82
C TRP A 89 9.42 -1.45 -11.31
N SER A 90 9.38 -1.21 -12.63
CA SER A 90 9.54 0.15 -13.17
C SER A 90 8.45 1.09 -12.68
N LYS A 91 7.20 0.63 -12.63
CA LYS A 91 6.07 1.42 -12.15
C LYS A 91 6.21 1.74 -10.66
N ALA A 92 6.56 0.74 -9.86
CA ALA A 92 6.79 0.91 -8.44
C ALA A 92 7.98 1.85 -8.15
N ASN A 93 9.10 1.65 -8.84
CA ASN A 93 10.33 2.39 -8.63
C ASN A 93 10.20 3.87 -9.02
N GLU A 94 9.42 4.20 -10.05
CA GLU A 94 9.09 5.59 -10.40
C GLU A 94 8.34 6.31 -9.26
N ASN A 95 7.44 5.60 -8.58
CA ASN A 95 6.57 6.16 -7.55
C ASN A 95 7.25 6.21 -6.16
N TRP A 96 8.13 5.26 -5.85
CA TRP A 96 8.66 5.06 -4.49
C TRP A 96 10.18 5.16 -4.38
N PHE A 97 10.90 4.88 -5.47
CA PHE A 97 12.36 4.69 -5.44
C PHE A 97 13.15 5.68 -6.30
N ASN A 98 12.51 6.76 -6.75
CA ASN A 98 13.15 7.76 -7.60
C ASN A 98 14.45 8.31 -6.99
N GLU A 99 14.53 8.43 -5.65
CA GLU A 99 15.74 8.87 -4.95
C GLU A 99 16.89 7.84 -4.99
N TYR A 100 16.60 6.54 -5.06
CA TYR A 100 17.59 5.49 -4.89
C TYR A 100 18.13 4.91 -6.20
N SER A 101 17.45 5.18 -7.34
CA SER A 101 17.91 4.81 -8.69
C SER A 101 18.41 3.37 -8.79
N VAL A 102 17.63 2.42 -8.26
CA VAL A 102 18.00 1.01 -8.24
C VAL A 102 17.58 0.34 -9.54
N GLU A 103 18.54 -0.23 -10.25
CA GLU A 103 18.28 -0.98 -11.48
C GLU A 103 17.71 -2.38 -11.14
N PHE A 104 16.68 -2.82 -11.86
CA PHE A 104 16.09 -4.16 -11.73
C PHE A 104 17.17 -5.27 -11.72
N SER A 105 18.10 -5.19 -12.68
CA SER A 105 19.22 -6.15 -12.82
C SER A 105 20.19 -6.18 -11.65
N ALA A 106 20.14 -5.22 -10.73
CA ALA A 106 20.94 -5.26 -9.51
C ALA A 106 20.36 -6.23 -8.47
N TRP A 107 19.06 -6.51 -8.55
CA TRP A 107 18.33 -7.37 -7.62
C TRP A 107 18.06 -8.75 -8.24
N ASP A 108 17.81 -8.81 -9.56
CA ASP A 108 17.66 -10.04 -10.36
C ASP A 108 19.01 -10.78 -10.42
N SER A 109 19.23 -11.65 -9.44
CA SER A 109 20.54 -12.21 -9.14
C SER A 109 20.86 -13.41 -10.01
N ASP A 110 19.83 -14.13 -10.48
CA ASP A 110 20.01 -15.25 -11.39
C ASP A 110 19.76 -14.91 -12.87
N GLY A 111 19.21 -13.72 -13.15
CA GLY A 111 19.08 -13.15 -14.48
C GLY A 111 17.94 -13.77 -15.28
N ASP A 112 16.91 -14.28 -14.63
CA ASP A 112 15.77 -14.94 -15.27
C ASP A 112 14.68 -13.96 -15.75
N GLY A 113 14.80 -12.67 -15.38
CA GLY A 113 13.89 -11.60 -15.76
C GLY A 113 12.72 -11.41 -14.79
N PHE A 114 12.78 -12.04 -13.61
CA PHE A 114 11.81 -11.90 -12.53
C PHE A 114 12.54 -11.58 -11.22
N LEU A 115 11.88 -10.85 -10.31
CA LEU A 115 12.34 -10.76 -8.92
C LEU A 115 11.43 -11.61 -8.05
N GLU A 116 12.00 -12.66 -7.50
CA GLU A 116 11.31 -13.43 -6.47
C GLU A 116 11.42 -12.70 -5.13
N TYR A 117 10.52 -12.99 -4.18
CA TYR A 117 10.55 -12.35 -2.86
C TYR A 117 11.94 -12.36 -2.20
N ARG A 118 12.69 -13.46 -2.32
CA ARG A 118 14.04 -13.57 -1.76
C ARG A 118 15.04 -12.59 -2.38
N GLU A 119 14.93 -12.33 -3.68
CA GLU A 119 15.81 -11.39 -4.39
C GLU A 119 15.42 -9.95 -4.08
N PHE A 120 14.11 -9.70 -4.05
CA PHE A 120 13.54 -8.44 -3.59
C PHE A 120 14.00 -8.08 -2.17
N ASP A 121 13.78 -8.97 -1.21
CA ASP A 121 14.16 -8.82 0.20
C ASP A 121 15.67 -8.57 0.36
N ALA A 122 16.50 -9.41 -0.28
CA ALA A 122 17.95 -9.24 -0.26
C ALA A 122 18.44 -7.95 -0.95
N GLY A 123 17.66 -7.40 -1.86
CA GLY A 123 17.89 -6.10 -2.50
C GLY A 123 17.50 -4.95 -1.58
N LEU A 124 16.29 -5.00 -1.04
CA LEU A 124 15.70 -4.01 -0.15
C LEU A 124 16.53 -3.84 1.12
N GLY A 125 16.99 -4.94 1.74
CA GLY A 125 17.86 -4.90 2.93
C GLY A 125 19.24 -4.26 2.70
N LYS A 126 19.62 -3.91 1.46
CA LYS A 126 20.84 -3.13 1.14
C LYS A 126 20.59 -1.63 1.03
N THR A 127 19.34 -1.21 1.09
CA THR A 127 18.91 0.19 1.03
C THR A 127 18.70 0.76 2.44
N SER A 128 18.34 2.04 2.54
CA SER A 128 17.86 2.64 3.78
C SER A 128 16.33 2.69 3.89
N TYR A 129 15.56 2.05 3.00
CA TYR A 129 14.10 2.19 2.98
C TYR A 129 13.45 1.89 4.31
N TYR A 130 13.74 0.74 4.91
CA TYR A 130 13.18 0.42 6.22
C TYR A 130 13.58 1.46 7.28
N ALA A 131 14.84 1.90 7.26
CA ALA A 131 15.37 2.87 8.22
C ALA A 131 14.81 4.30 8.05
N ASP A 132 14.36 4.66 6.84
CA ASP A 132 13.69 5.94 6.60
C ASP A 132 12.30 5.97 7.27
N TRP A 133 11.65 4.81 7.39
CA TRP A 133 10.37 4.66 8.06
C TRP A 133 10.50 4.45 9.57
N ASP A 134 11.53 3.71 10.00
CA ASP A 134 11.92 3.55 11.42
C ASP A 134 12.73 4.77 11.89
N ALA A 135 12.07 5.93 11.96
CA ALA A 135 12.70 7.22 12.24
C ALA A 135 13.45 7.24 13.58
N ASN A 136 12.97 6.48 14.58
CA ASN A 136 13.57 6.40 15.90
C ASN A 136 14.63 5.28 16.05
N ASN A 137 14.84 4.46 15.01
CA ASN A 137 15.78 3.33 14.96
C ASN A 137 15.54 2.28 16.07
N THR A 138 14.28 1.92 16.29
CA THR A 138 13.91 0.85 17.24
C THR A 138 13.92 -0.54 16.61
N LEU A 139 14.17 -0.64 15.31
CA LEU A 139 13.98 -1.82 14.46
C LEU A 139 12.52 -2.18 14.22
N PHE A 140 11.61 -1.24 14.48
CA PHE A 140 10.18 -1.39 14.31
C PHE A 140 9.61 -0.07 13.81
N ILE A 141 8.78 -0.12 12.78
CA ILE A 141 8.01 1.04 12.35
C ILE A 141 6.78 1.09 13.26
N GLU A 142 6.72 2.08 14.13
CA GLU A 142 5.56 2.31 14.99
C GLU A 142 4.42 3.00 14.21
N LYS A 143 3.18 2.84 14.66
CA LYS A 143 2.01 3.49 14.03
C LYS A 143 2.15 5.00 13.83
N SER A 144 2.78 5.71 14.76
CA SER A 144 3.02 7.14 14.59
C SER A 144 4.03 7.43 13.48
N GLU A 145 5.07 6.62 13.36
CA GLU A 145 6.10 6.79 12.32
C GLU A 145 5.54 6.45 10.95
N PHE A 146 4.76 5.37 10.85
CA PHE A 146 4.04 5.01 9.64
C PHE A 146 3.12 6.15 9.17
N CYS A 147 2.29 6.70 10.07
CA CYS A 147 1.38 7.79 9.72
C CYS A 147 2.12 9.08 9.34
N GLU A 148 3.22 9.41 10.00
CA GLU A 148 4.03 10.59 9.68
C GLU A 148 4.69 10.43 8.30
N SER A 149 5.32 9.29 8.04
CA SER A 149 5.95 8.99 6.76
C SER A 149 4.95 8.94 5.61
N LEU A 150 3.72 8.47 5.87
CA LEU A 150 2.65 8.50 4.87
C LEU A 150 2.14 9.92 4.61
N PHE A 151 2.05 10.79 5.63
CA PHE A 151 1.70 12.20 5.45
C PHE A 151 2.72 12.90 4.55
N ASN A 152 4.01 12.77 4.87
CA ASN A 152 5.09 13.42 4.12
C ASN A 152 5.17 12.97 2.66
N GLN A 153 4.72 11.75 2.37
CA GLN A 153 4.61 11.27 0.99
C GLN A 153 3.34 11.73 0.28
N ALA A 154 2.26 11.94 1.02
CA ALA A 154 1.00 12.45 0.51
C ALA A 154 1.08 13.95 0.17
N ASP A 155 1.73 14.73 1.04
CA ASP A 155 1.96 16.17 0.89
C ASP A 155 3.03 16.46 -0.17
N ALA A 156 2.63 16.32 -1.44
CA ALA A 156 3.55 16.36 -2.57
C ALA A 156 4.15 17.75 -2.86
N ASP A 157 3.54 18.83 -2.36
CA ASP A 157 4.03 20.20 -2.53
C ASP A 157 4.56 20.86 -1.25
N ASP A 158 4.69 20.08 -0.17
CA ASP A 158 5.24 20.45 1.14
C ASP A 158 4.52 21.67 1.75
N ASP A 159 3.19 21.73 1.66
CA ASP A 159 2.38 22.85 2.15
C ASP A 159 1.67 22.59 3.51
N ASP A 160 1.99 21.45 4.14
CA ASP A 160 1.41 20.91 5.37
C ASP A 160 -0.09 20.57 5.25
N GLN A 161 -0.60 20.42 4.02
CA GLN A 161 -1.98 20.05 3.73
C GLN A 161 -2.03 19.05 2.59
N ILE A 162 -3.07 18.20 2.60
CA ILE A 162 -3.33 17.26 1.52
C ILE A 162 -4.63 17.70 0.86
N ASN A 163 -4.55 18.17 -0.37
CA ASN A 163 -5.71 18.46 -1.20
C ASN A 163 -6.20 17.18 -1.92
N VAL A 164 -7.36 17.24 -2.59
CA VAL A 164 -7.93 16.09 -3.31
C VAL A 164 -6.99 15.51 -4.38
N GLY A 165 -6.18 16.35 -5.02
CA GLY A 165 -5.22 15.92 -6.03
C GLY A 165 -4.08 15.10 -5.45
N GLU A 166 -3.62 15.44 -4.24
CA GLU A 166 -2.63 14.70 -3.47
C GLU A 166 -3.21 13.42 -2.85
N PHE A 167 -4.41 13.49 -2.29
CA PHE A 167 -5.07 12.34 -1.66
C PHE A 167 -5.37 11.23 -2.67
N ASP A 168 -5.74 11.59 -3.90
CA ASP A 168 -6.03 10.64 -4.98
C ASP A 168 -4.76 10.16 -5.72
N THR A 169 -3.55 10.52 -5.25
CA THR A 169 -2.32 10.02 -5.86
C THR A 169 -2.17 8.52 -5.68
N ASP A 170 -1.45 7.91 -6.63
CA ASP A 170 -1.05 6.51 -6.53
C ASP A 170 -0.30 6.24 -5.21
N VAL A 171 0.41 7.22 -4.64
CA VAL A 171 1.14 7.11 -3.37
C VAL A 171 0.19 6.90 -2.20
N VAL A 172 -0.79 7.77 -2.00
CA VAL A 172 -1.73 7.68 -0.87
C VAL A 172 -2.63 6.46 -1.02
N THR A 173 -3.19 6.26 -2.22
CA THR A 173 -4.05 5.11 -2.48
C THR A 173 -3.31 3.77 -2.34
N TRP A 174 -1.98 3.76 -2.51
CA TRP A 174 -1.15 2.57 -2.37
C TRP A 174 -1.07 1.99 -0.97
N TYR A 175 -0.92 2.83 0.05
CA TYR A 175 -0.77 2.33 1.43
C TYR A 175 -2.11 1.99 2.06
N ILE A 176 -3.19 2.58 1.54
CA ILE A 176 -4.53 2.58 2.12
C ILE A 176 -5.35 1.34 1.76
N TYR A 177 -5.04 0.66 0.65
CA TYR A 177 -5.75 -0.52 0.15
C TYR A 177 -4.97 -1.83 0.32
#